data_AF-A0AAV4YRZ0-F1
#
_entry.id   AF-A0AAV4YRZ0-F1
#
_cell.length_a   1.000
_cell.length_b   1.000
_cell.length_c   1.000
_cell.angle_alpha   90.00
_cell.angle_beta   90.00
_cell.angle_gamma   90.00
#
_symmetry.space_group_name_H-M   'P 1'
#
loop_
_entity.id
_entity.type
_entity.pdbx_description
1 polymer ?
#
loop_
_entity_poly.entity_id
_entity_poly.type
_entity_poly.pdbx_seq_one_letter_code
_entity_poly.pdbx_strand_id
1 'polypeptide(L)'
;MNLRSSVPTLYLYSRVSTDKQAAGNKTGVQRQTEGKLVEATREKYSGMPVVHMSDNGMSASKGENIEHGCLGDFIELCHSGQIASGSVLAMENIDRFSRLALTEASKYLTSVLAANVLVYTWIDGTVYQRDNLISAIFSIVKLESSNDYTNRLSARVTGAARVALKRHQNGERDPDGYPAAINGFGKNKFWVDTSTGFVRPHPYYFPVVKEVIVMIREGKGHITT
;
A
#
# COMPACT_ATOMS: atom_id res chain seq x y z
N MET A 1 -12.72 -23.71 -14.85
CA MET A 1 -11.37 -23.48 -15.42
C MET A 1 -10.54 -24.72 -15.17
N ASN A 2 -9.70 -25.19 -16.12
CA ASN A 2 -8.84 -26.35 -15.85
C ASN A 2 -7.53 -25.88 -15.22
N LEU A 3 -7.33 -26.21 -13.95
CA LEU A 3 -6.14 -25.83 -13.17
C LEU A 3 -5.15 -26.99 -12.99
N ARG A 4 -5.50 -28.20 -13.42
CA ARG A 4 -4.67 -29.40 -13.25
C ARG A 4 -3.37 -29.29 -14.05
N SER A 5 -2.28 -29.82 -13.50
CA SER A 5 -0.98 -29.82 -14.18
C SER A 5 -0.19 -31.10 -13.91
N SER A 6 0.47 -31.60 -14.96
CA SER A 6 1.44 -32.71 -14.89
C SER A 6 2.90 -32.24 -14.90
N VAL A 7 3.13 -30.95 -15.15
CA VAL A 7 4.44 -30.29 -15.14
C VAL A 7 4.40 -29.05 -14.25
N PRO A 8 5.54 -28.64 -13.64
CA PRO A 8 5.61 -27.43 -12.83
C PRO A 8 5.07 -26.21 -13.58
N THR A 9 4.06 -25.55 -13.01
CA THR A 9 3.27 -24.50 -13.65
C THR A 9 3.23 -23.25 -12.77
N LEU A 10 3.29 -22.06 -13.39
CA LEU A 10 3.10 -20.77 -12.72
C LEU A 10 1.61 -20.40 -12.75
N TYR A 11 1.01 -20.26 -11.57
CA TYR A 11 -0.36 -19.82 -11.37
C TYR A 11 -0.38 -18.37 -10.89
N LEU A 12 -0.84 -17.44 -11.74
CA LEU A 12 -0.94 -16.02 -11.42
C LEU A 12 -2.34 -15.72 -10.88
N TYR A 13 -2.46 -15.45 -9.59
CA TYR A 13 -3.74 -15.15 -8.94
C TYR A 13 -3.95 -13.64 -8.74
N SER A 14 -5.09 -13.13 -9.21
CA SER A 14 -5.50 -11.73 -9.04
C SER A 14 -6.95 -11.59 -8.58
N ARG A 15 -7.25 -10.58 -7.75
CA ARG A 15 -8.64 -10.23 -7.40
C ARG A 15 -9.10 -9.00 -8.17
N VAL A 16 -10.20 -9.15 -8.90
CA VAL A 16 -10.90 -8.01 -9.47
C VAL A 16 -12.05 -7.67 -8.53
N SER A 17 -11.88 -6.63 -7.70
CA SER A 17 -13.01 -6.10 -6.93
C SER A 17 -14.01 -5.44 -7.87
N THR A 18 -15.30 -5.63 -7.61
CA THR A 18 -16.42 -5.07 -8.38
C THR A 18 -16.35 -3.53 -8.44
N ASP A 19 -15.79 -2.89 -7.41
CA ASP A 19 -15.50 -1.44 -7.40
C ASP A 19 -14.51 -0.99 -8.49
N LYS A 20 -13.67 -1.89 -9.02
CA LYS A 20 -12.73 -1.57 -10.13
C LYS A 20 -13.43 -1.35 -11.47
N GLN A 21 -14.68 -1.79 -11.63
CA GLN A 21 -15.49 -1.48 -12.81
C GLN A 21 -16.28 -0.17 -12.66
N ALA A 22 -16.56 0.26 -11.43
CA ALA A 22 -17.36 1.46 -11.15
C ALA A 22 -16.54 2.75 -10.93
N ALA A 23 -15.26 2.64 -10.54
CA ALA A 23 -14.44 3.82 -10.29
C ALA A 23 -13.12 3.80 -11.07
N GLY A 24 -12.93 4.79 -11.95
CA GLY A 24 -11.65 5.16 -12.57
C GLY A 24 -10.58 5.66 -11.59
N ASN A 25 -10.54 5.13 -10.36
CA ASN A 25 -9.74 5.63 -9.23
C ASN A 25 -8.61 4.67 -8.79
N LYS A 26 -8.13 3.78 -9.67
CA LYS A 26 -6.70 3.42 -9.63
C LYS A 26 -6.00 4.34 -10.63
N THR A 27 -5.16 5.25 -10.14
CA THR A 27 -4.32 6.10 -11.00
C THR A 27 -3.62 5.19 -12.02
N GLY A 28 -3.52 5.59 -13.29
CA GLY A 28 -2.93 4.74 -14.35
C GLY A 28 -1.55 4.15 -13.97
N VAL A 29 -0.82 4.86 -13.10
CA VAL A 29 0.43 4.45 -12.47
C VAL A 29 0.32 3.14 -11.68
N GLN A 30 -0.72 2.95 -10.86
CA GLN A 30 -0.87 1.72 -10.06
C GLN A 30 -1.12 0.49 -10.93
N ARG A 31 -1.97 0.61 -11.98
CA ARG A 31 -2.20 -0.47 -12.94
C ARG A 31 -0.94 -0.78 -13.75
N GLN A 32 -0.18 0.26 -14.12
CA GLN A 32 1.08 0.09 -14.84
C GLN A 32 2.15 -0.59 -13.97
N THR A 33 2.25 -0.23 -12.69
CA THR A 33 3.16 -0.89 -11.74
C THR A 33 2.76 -2.34 -11.47
N GLU A 34 1.47 -2.62 -11.27
CA GLU A 34 0.93 -3.97 -11.10
C GLU A 34 1.25 -4.83 -12.35
N GLY A 35 1.04 -4.30 -13.55
CA GLY A 35 1.41 -4.96 -14.80
C GLY A 35 2.92 -5.25 -14.91
N LYS A 36 3.79 -4.29 -14.56
CA LYS A 36 5.25 -4.49 -14.58
C LYS A 36 5.69 -5.60 -13.62
N LEU A 37 5.11 -5.67 -12.43
CA LEU A 37 5.45 -6.70 -11.44
C LEU A 37 4.98 -8.10 -11.88
N VAL A 38 3.81 -8.18 -12.53
CA VAL A 38 3.33 -9.45 -13.11
C VAL A 38 4.24 -9.90 -14.25
N GLU A 39 4.65 -9.00 -15.15
CA GLU A 39 5.59 -9.36 -16.22
C GLU A 39 6.95 -9.80 -15.67
N ALA A 40 7.50 -9.11 -14.67
CA ALA A 40 8.73 -9.53 -13.99
C ALA A 40 8.58 -10.91 -13.33
N THR A 41 7.39 -11.24 -12.82
CA THR A 41 7.08 -12.56 -12.27
C THR A 41 7.10 -13.64 -13.36
N ARG A 42 6.51 -13.35 -14.52
CA ARG A 42 6.53 -14.26 -15.68
C ARG A 42 7.94 -14.49 -16.19
N GLU A 43 8.77 -13.45 -16.20
CA GLU A 43 10.19 -13.56 -16.58
C GLU A 43 10.96 -14.46 -15.60
N LYS A 44 10.76 -14.24 -14.29
CA LYS A 44 11.38 -15.04 -13.22
C LYS A 44 11.06 -16.53 -13.31
N TYR A 45 9.85 -16.89 -13.74
CA TYR A 45 9.39 -18.27 -13.90
C TYR A 45 9.13 -18.64 -15.36
N SER A 46 9.90 -18.05 -16.30
CA SER A 46 9.71 -18.19 -17.75
C SER A 46 9.79 -19.62 -18.29
N GLY A 47 10.42 -20.54 -17.54
CA GLY A 47 10.46 -21.97 -17.85
C GLY A 47 9.19 -22.76 -17.51
N MET A 48 8.15 -22.11 -16.98
CA MET A 48 6.89 -22.74 -16.58
C MET A 48 5.73 -22.29 -17.47
N PRO A 49 4.78 -23.18 -17.81
CA PRO A 49 3.49 -22.77 -18.35
C PRO A 49 2.80 -21.81 -17.39
N VAL A 50 2.03 -20.85 -17.93
CA VAL A 50 1.37 -19.82 -17.12
C VAL A 50 -0.14 -20.01 -17.16
N VAL A 51 -0.76 -20.05 -15.98
CA VAL A 51 -2.22 -20.12 -15.79
C VAL A 51 -2.67 -18.89 -15.00
N HIS A 52 -3.62 -18.14 -15.53
CA HIS A 52 -4.18 -16.97 -14.85
C HIS A 52 -5.42 -17.36 -14.05
N MET A 53 -5.47 -16.99 -12.78
CA MET A 53 -6.60 -17.22 -11.90
C MET A 53 -7.16 -15.88 -11.43
N SER A 54 -8.48 -15.73 -11.40
CA SER A 54 -9.10 -14.56 -10.80
C SER A 54 -10.45 -14.84 -10.16
N ASP A 55 -10.67 -14.24 -9.00
CA ASP A 55 -11.98 -14.18 -8.36
C ASP A 55 -12.65 -12.84 -8.67
N ASN A 56 -13.89 -12.92 -9.17
CA ASN A 56 -14.72 -11.75 -9.45
C ASN A 56 -15.52 -11.37 -8.21
N GLY A 57 -15.24 -10.19 -7.66
CA GLY A 57 -16.26 -9.31 -7.06
C GLY A 57 -17.23 -9.86 -6.01
N MET A 58 -16.93 -10.93 -5.28
CA MET A 58 -17.71 -11.29 -4.09
C MET A 58 -17.21 -10.45 -2.91
N SER A 59 -18.14 -9.68 -2.33
CA SER A 59 -17.92 -8.74 -1.23
C SER A 59 -17.00 -9.32 -0.17
N ALA A 60 -15.96 -8.57 0.19
CA ALA A 60 -14.95 -8.93 1.19
C ALA A 60 -15.48 -8.89 2.63
N SER A 61 -16.65 -9.47 2.87
CA SER A 61 -17.19 -9.69 4.21
C SER A 61 -17.32 -11.19 4.45
N LYS A 62 -16.36 -11.74 5.20
CA LYS A 62 -16.31 -13.12 5.73
C LYS A 62 -16.00 -14.20 4.70
N GLY A 63 -14.76 -14.71 4.67
CA GLY A 63 -14.37 -16.10 4.28
C GLY A 63 -14.71 -16.68 2.89
N GLU A 64 -15.77 -16.21 2.22
CA GLU A 64 -16.49 -16.88 1.12
C GLU A 64 -15.63 -17.07 -0.13
N ASN A 65 -14.62 -16.24 -0.34
CA ASN A 65 -13.74 -16.37 -1.50
C ASN A 65 -12.81 -17.60 -1.43
N ILE A 66 -12.49 -18.09 -0.22
CA ILE A 66 -11.69 -19.32 -0.11
C ILE A 66 -12.60 -20.55 -0.13
N GLU A 67 -13.86 -20.40 0.28
CA GLU A 67 -14.85 -21.49 0.20
C GLU A 67 -15.45 -21.66 -1.21
N HIS A 68 -15.60 -20.60 -2.02
CA HIS A 68 -16.33 -20.63 -3.31
C HIS A 68 -15.61 -19.93 -4.48
N GLY A 69 -14.31 -19.62 -4.36
CA GLY A 69 -13.50 -18.98 -5.40
C GLY A 69 -12.53 -19.91 -6.10
N CYS A 70 -11.97 -19.45 -7.22
CA CYS A 70 -10.93 -20.13 -8.00
C CYS A 70 -9.69 -20.47 -7.16
N LEU A 71 -9.39 -19.67 -6.12
CA LEU A 71 -8.33 -19.97 -5.15
C LEU A 71 -8.64 -21.22 -4.31
N GLY A 72 -9.90 -21.41 -3.91
CA GLY A 72 -10.34 -22.60 -3.18
C GLY A 72 -10.18 -23.87 -4.02
N ASP A 73 -10.65 -23.84 -5.28
CA ASP A 73 -10.48 -24.93 -6.24
C ASP A 73 -9.01 -25.32 -6.42
N PHE A 74 -8.12 -24.34 -6.52
CA PHE A 74 -6.69 -24.57 -6.62
C PHE A 74 -6.13 -25.29 -5.39
N ILE A 75 -6.52 -24.86 -4.19
CA ILE A 75 -6.05 -25.47 -2.95
C ILE A 75 -6.53 -26.92 -2.83
N GLU A 76 -7.76 -27.21 -3.25
CA GLU A 76 -8.30 -28.59 -3.27
C GLU A 76 -7.54 -29.47 -4.27
N LEU A 77 -7.16 -28.92 -5.42
CA LEU A 77 -6.32 -29.63 -6.40
C LEU A 77 -4.90 -29.86 -5.87
N CYS A 78 -4.33 -28.92 -5.10
CA CYS A 78 -3.08 -29.16 -4.36
C CYS A 78 -3.24 -30.30 -3.35
N HIS A 79 -4.33 -30.29 -2.57
CA HIS A 79 -4.59 -31.30 -1.56
C HIS A 79 -4.75 -32.71 -2.16
N SER A 80 -5.46 -32.81 -3.29
CA SER A 80 -5.68 -34.05 -4.02
C SER A 80 -4.52 -34.47 -4.95
N GLY A 81 -3.40 -33.74 -4.95
CA GLY A 81 -2.20 -34.08 -5.72
C GLY A 81 -2.34 -33.90 -7.24
N GLN A 82 -3.30 -33.08 -7.69
CA GLN A 82 -3.59 -32.81 -9.11
C GLN A 82 -2.83 -31.60 -9.67
N ILE A 83 -1.98 -30.97 -8.84
CA ILE A 83 -1.05 -29.92 -9.21
C ILE A 83 0.37 -30.50 -9.13
N ALA A 84 1.16 -30.32 -10.17
CA ALA A 84 2.52 -30.81 -10.19
C ALA A 84 3.38 -30.17 -9.09
N SER A 85 4.13 -30.99 -8.36
CA SER A 85 5.15 -30.55 -7.40
C SER A 85 6.16 -29.62 -8.09
N GLY A 86 6.58 -28.56 -7.41
CA GLY A 86 7.45 -27.51 -7.97
C GLY A 86 6.70 -26.39 -8.71
N SER A 87 5.36 -26.47 -8.79
CA SER A 87 4.54 -25.36 -9.26
C SER A 87 4.63 -24.14 -8.35
N VAL A 88 4.25 -22.98 -8.87
CA VAL A 88 4.31 -21.69 -8.17
C VAL A 88 2.96 -21.02 -8.19
N LEU A 89 2.42 -20.68 -7.02
CA LEU A 89 1.28 -19.78 -6.86
C LEU A 89 1.80 -18.36 -6.62
N ALA A 90 1.67 -17.48 -7.60
CA ALA A 90 2.09 -16.09 -7.52
C ALA A 90 0.89 -15.16 -7.30
N MET A 91 1.02 -14.21 -6.38
CA MET A 91 -0.03 -13.24 -6.05
C MET A 91 0.51 -11.88 -5.59
N GLU A 92 -0.35 -10.88 -5.52
CA GLU A 92 0.04 -9.50 -5.14
C GLU A 92 0.60 -9.41 -3.73
N ASN A 93 -0.14 -9.93 -2.76
CA ASN A 93 0.25 -9.95 -1.36
C ASN A 93 -0.42 -11.15 -0.68
N ILE A 94 0.26 -11.74 0.30
CA ILE A 94 -0.23 -12.81 1.18
C ILE A 94 -1.23 -12.29 2.24
N ASP A 95 -1.45 -10.98 2.37
CA ASP A 95 -2.59 -10.39 3.09
C ASP A 95 -3.95 -10.97 2.65
N ARG A 96 -4.01 -11.65 1.49
CA ARG A 96 -5.16 -12.42 1.01
C ARG A 96 -5.40 -13.71 1.79
N PHE A 97 -4.36 -14.25 2.42
CA PHE A 97 -4.47 -15.26 3.44
C PHE A 97 -4.68 -14.58 4.82
N SER A 98 -3.93 -13.52 5.16
CA SER A 98 -3.80 -13.08 6.57
C SER A 98 -5.02 -12.41 7.24
N ARG A 99 -6.06 -11.98 6.50
CA ARG A 99 -7.04 -11.00 7.05
C ARG A 99 -8.43 -11.49 7.48
N LEU A 100 -8.68 -12.78 7.76
CA LEU A 100 -10.00 -13.18 8.29
C LEU A 100 -10.01 -14.15 9.49
N ALA A 101 -8.92 -14.87 9.73
CA ALA A 101 -8.62 -15.53 11.00
C ALA A 101 -7.25 -16.19 10.80
N LEU A 102 -6.28 -15.90 11.65
CA LEU A 102 -4.91 -16.44 11.58
C LEU A 102 -4.87 -17.97 11.35
N THR A 103 -5.89 -18.69 11.82
CA THR A 103 -6.05 -20.15 11.74
C THR A 103 -6.40 -20.66 10.34
N GLU A 104 -7.44 -20.14 9.67
CA GLU A 104 -7.88 -20.69 8.38
C GLU A 104 -6.88 -20.36 7.26
N ALA A 105 -6.36 -19.14 7.27
CA ALA A 105 -5.26 -18.69 6.42
C ALA A 105 -4.06 -19.64 6.44
N SER A 106 -3.67 -20.04 7.65
CA SER A 106 -2.53 -20.92 7.87
C SER A 106 -2.79 -22.33 7.34
N LYS A 107 -4.03 -22.83 7.43
CA LYS A 107 -4.41 -24.13 6.85
C LYS A 107 -4.24 -24.13 5.34
N TYR A 108 -4.79 -23.14 4.65
CA TYR A 108 -4.71 -23.05 3.19
C TYR A 108 -3.27 -22.92 2.69
N LEU A 109 -2.48 -22.05 3.34
CA LEU A 109 -1.06 -21.92 3.03
C LEU A 109 -0.31 -23.23 3.27
N THR A 110 -0.57 -23.90 4.41
CA THR A 110 0.04 -25.19 4.72
C THR A 110 -0.32 -26.25 3.68
N SER A 111 -1.56 -26.32 3.20
CA SER A 111 -2.00 -27.27 2.16
C SER A 111 -1.24 -27.07 0.85
N VAL A 112 -1.08 -25.83 0.40
CA VAL A 112 -0.31 -25.52 -0.83
C VAL A 112 1.15 -25.92 -0.66
N LEU A 113 1.77 -25.55 0.47
CA LEU A 113 3.18 -25.90 0.74
C LEU A 113 3.38 -27.41 0.95
N ALA A 114 2.39 -28.12 1.51
CA ALA A 114 2.40 -29.58 1.66
C ALA A 114 2.31 -30.31 0.31
N ALA A 115 1.72 -29.68 -0.71
CA ALA A 115 1.77 -30.16 -2.10
C ALA A 115 3.10 -29.85 -2.82
N ASN A 116 4.08 -29.26 -2.12
CA ASN A 116 5.36 -28.82 -2.66
C ASN A 116 5.19 -27.75 -3.76
N VAL A 117 4.17 -26.91 -3.59
CA VAL A 117 3.92 -25.73 -4.41
C VAL A 117 4.46 -24.51 -3.66
N LEU A 118 5.24 -23.68 -4.35
CA LEU A 118 5.79 -22.44 -3.79
C LEU A 118 4.73 -21.34 -3.83
N VAL A 119 4.69 -20.47 -2.83
CA VAL A 119 3.89 -19.24 -2.92
C VAL A 119 4.83 -18.06 -3.11
N TYR A 120 4.54 -17.19 -4.07
CA TYR A 120 5.34 -16.01 -4.38
C TYR A 120 4.50 -14.74 -4.30
N THR A 121 5.02 -13.71 -3.63
CA THR A 121 4.40 -12.38 -3.58
C THR A 121 5.23 -11.38 -4.38
N TRP A 122 4.60 -10.73 -5.36
CA TRP A 122 5.34 -9.82 -6.26
C TRP A 122 5.49 -8.39 -5.74
N ILE A 123 4.78 -7.99 -4.68
CA ILE A 123 4.93 -6.65 -4.10
C ILE A 123 6.25 -6.48 -3.35
N ASP A 124 6.75 -7.56 -2.73
CA ASP A 124 7.94 -7.60 -1.89
C ASP A 124 8.96 -8.65 -2.38
N GLY A 125 8.61 -9.47 -3.37
CA GLY A 125 9.47 -10.49 -3.94
C GLY A 125 9.65 -11.73 -3.06
N THR A 126 8.81 -11.91 -2.04
CA THR A 126 8.96 -12.98 -1.05
C THR A 126 8.53 -14.34 -1.61
N VAL A 127 9.30 -15.38 -1.32
CA VAL A 127 8.98 -16.78 -1.64
C VAL A 127 8.73 -17.55 -0.35
N TYR A 128 7.56 -18.17 -0.27
CA TYR A 128 7.11 -19.02 0.82
C TYR A 128 7.22 -20.48 0.36
N GLN A 129 7.90 -21.29 1.16
CA GLN A 129 8.12 -22.71 0.93
C GLN A 129 8.01 -23.46 2.25
N ARG A 130 7.80 -24.78 2.17
CA ARG A 130 7.55 -25.64 3.34
C ARG A 130 8.53 -25.42 4.49
N ASP A 131 9.81 -25.32 4.18
CA ASP A 131 10.89 -25.23 5.17
C ASP A 131 11.04 -23.83 5.78
N ASN A 132 10.34 -22.83 5.25
CA ASN A 132 10.45 -21.43 5.65
C ASN A 132 9.10 -20.80 6.02
N LEU A 133 8.06 -21.61 6.26
CA LEU A 133 6.71 -21.11 6.56
C LEU A 133 6.69 -20.23 7.81
N ILE A 134 7.36 -20.65 8.88
CA ILE A 134 7.40 -19.92 10.15
C ILE A 134 8.09 -18.56 9.97
N SER A 135 9.27 -18.53 9.36
CA SER A 135 10.02 -17.29 9.14
C SER A 135 9.27 -16.33 8.22
N ALA A 136 8.52 -16.87 7.25
CA ALA A 136 7.76 -16.08 6.32
C ALA A 136 6.47 -15.52 6.96
N ILE A 137 5.78 -16.28 7.82
CA ILE A 137 4.72 -15.76 8.70
C ILE A 137 5.26 -14.64 9.59
N PHE A 138 6.42 -14.84 10.22
CA PHE A 138 7.06 -13.79 11.03
C PHE A 138 7.42 -12.55 10.22
N SER A 139 7.86 -12.70 8.98
CA SER A 139 8.20 -11.60 8.09
C SER A 139 6.96 -10.77 7.72
N ILE A 140 5.83 -11.42 7.44
CA ILE A 140 4.54 -10.75 7.20
C ILE A 140 4.08 -9.98 8.43
N VAL A 141 4.08 -10.61 9.62
CA VAL A 141 3.69 -9.96 10.86
C VAL A 141 4.58 -8.75 11.17
N LYS A 142 5.88 -8.86 10.87
CA LYS A 142 6.84 -7.76 11.02
C LYS A 142 6.61 -6.63 10.01
N LEU A 143 6.25 -6.95 8.77
CA LEU A 143 5.90 -5.97 7.75
C LEU A 143 4.57 -5.30 8.07
N GLU A 144 3.56 -6.05 8.50
CA GLU A 144 2.27 -5.54 8.91
C GLU A 144 2.42 -4.60 10.11
N SER A 145 3.15 -5.02 11.15
CA SER A 145 3.45 -4.16 12.31
C SER A 145 4.28 -2.92 11.96
N SER A 146 5.21 -3.01 11.01
CA SER A 146 5.98 -1.86 10.50
C SER A 146 5.12 -0.90 9.66
N ASN A 147 4.20 -1.45 8.88
CA ASN A 147 3.23 -0.69 8.09
C ASN A 147 2.20 -0.02 9.02
N ASP A 148 1.74 -0.74 10.04
CA ASP A 148 0.90 -0.21 11.11
C ASP A 148 1.59 0.91 11.87
N TYR A 149 2.87 0.74 12.21
CA TYR A 149 3.68 1.79 12.84
C TYR A 149 3.79 3.04 11.93
N THR A 150 4.06 2.85 10.64
CA THR A 150 4.18 3.94 9.66
C THR A 150 2.83 4.64 9.44
N ASN A 151 1.74 3.88 9.34
CA ASN A 151 0.38 4.40 9.23
C ASN A 151 -0.02 5.15 10.51
N ARG A 152 0.36 4.66 11.70
CA ARG A 152 0.14 5.36 12.97
C ARG A 152 0.94 6.66 13.03
N LEU A 153 2.16 6.69 12.53
CA LEU A 153 2.95 7.93 12.44
C LEU A 153 2.29 8.93 11.48
N SER A 154 1.88 8.48 10.30
CA SER A 154 1.14 9.29 9.32
C SER A 154 -0.19 9.80 9.88
N ALA A 155 -0.94 8.94 10.59
CA ALA A 155 -2.19 9.30 11.25
C ALA A 155 -1.97 10.29 12.39
N ARG A 156 -0.86 10.19 13.15
CA ARG A 156 -0.49 11.18 14.18
C ARG A 156 -0.17 12.54 13.56
N VAL A 157 0.63 12.58 12.49
CA VAL A 157 0.96 13.82 11.78
C VAL A 157 -0.29 14.46 11.17
N THR A 158 -1.14 13.67 10.52
CA THR A 158 -2.41 14.14 9.93
C THR A 158 -3.41 14.58 11.00
N GLY A 159 -3.50 13.84 12.11
CA GLY A 159 -4.35 14.17 13.25
C GLY A 159 -3.94 15.48 13.91
N ALA A 160 -2.65 15.69 14.16
CA ALA A 160 -2.11 16.93 14.71
C ALA A 160 -2.39 18.12 13.78
N ALA A 161 -2.20 17.96 12.47
CA ALA A 161 -2.53 18.99 11.48
C ALA A 161 -4.03 19.32 11.47
N ARG A 162 -4.92 18.32 11.56
CA ARG A 162 -6.37 18.53 11.60
C ARG A 162 -6.81 19.27 12.85
N VAL A 163 -6.19 19.00 13.99
CA VAL A 163 -6.45 19.74 15.24
C VAL A 163 -6.00 21.19 15.10
N ALA A 164 -4.79 21.44 14.61
CA ALA A 164 -4.29 22.80 14.39
C ALA A 164 -5.16 23.59 13.39
N LEU A 165 -5.65 22.95 12.32
CA LEU A 165 -6.59 23.55 11.37
C LEU A 165 -7.92 23.95 12.05
N LYS A 166 -8.50 23.07 12.86
CA LYS A 166 -9.74 23.38 13.60
C LYS A 166 -9.55 24.55 14.57
N ARG A 167 -8.45 24.56 15.32
CA ARG A 167 -8.09 25.68 16.21
C ARG A 167 -7.99 26.99 15.43
N HIS A 168 -7.34 26.95 14.25
CA HIS A 168 -7.25 28.12 13.38
C HIS A 168 -8.63 28.63 12.92
N GLN A 169 -9.50 27.72 12.46
CA GLN A 169 -10.87 28.01 12.02
C GLN A 169 -11.75 28.55 13.16
N ASN A 170 -11.56 28.06 14.38
CA ASN A 170 -12.24 28.54 15.58
C ASN A 170 -11.73 29.90 16.10
N GLY A 171 -10.71 30.47 15.45
CA GLY A 171 -10.13 31.75 15.86
C GLY A 171 -9.19 31.64 17.07
N GLU A 172 -8.80 30.43 17.50
CA GLU A 172 -7.84 30.26 18.59
C GLU A 172 -6.46 30.76 18.16
N ARG A 173 -5.84 31.59 18.99
CA ARG A 173 -4.53 32.23 18.77
C ARG A 173 -3.72 32.19 20.06
N ASP A 174 -2.41 32.40 19.94
CA ASP A 174 -1.58 32.69 21.10
C ASP A 174 -1.86 34.10 21.68
N PRO A 175 -1.25 34.48 22.83
CA PRO A 175 -1.44 35.80 23.43
C PRO A 175 -1.08 36.98 22.52
N ASP A 176 -0.20 36.78 21.54
CA ASP A 176 0.23 37.79 20.58
C ASP A 176 -0.62 37.79 19.30
N GLY A 177 -1.65 36.93 19.24
CA GLY A 177 -2.60 36.84 18.12
C GLY A 177 -2.16 35.92 16.98
N TYR A 178 -1.09 35.14 17.12
CA TYR A 178 -0.59 34.26 16.06
C TYR A 178 -1.28 32.89 16.05
N PRO A 179 -1.56 32.31 14.85
CA PRO A 179 -2.18 31.00 14.74
C PRO A 179 -1.17 29.87 14.97
N ALA A 180 -1.67 28.70 15.39
CA ALA A 180 -0.83 27.50 15.55
C ALA A 180 -0.18 27.10 14.22
N ALA A 181 1.10 26.71 14.28
CA ALA A 181 1.85 26.24 13.13
C ALA A 181 1.43 24.81 12.76
N ILE A 182 1.26 24.55 11.46
CA ILE A 182 1.01 23.21 10.92
C ILE A 182 2.32 22.71 10.32
N ASN A 183 3.06 21.92 11.10
CA ASN A 183 4.33 21.33 10.68
C ASN A 183 4.11 19.92 10.11
N GLY A 184 4.99 19.49 9.17
CA GLY A 184 4.92 18.17 8.55
C GLY A 184 4.18 18.10 7.21
N PHE A 185 3.60 19.21 6.73
CA PHE A 185 2.99 19.33 5.41
C PHE A 185 3.68 20.43 4.59
N GLY A 186 4.64 20.02 3.75
CA GLY A 186 5.41 20.95 2.91
C GLY A 186 6.46 21.76 3.66
N LYS A 187 7.12 22.69 2.96
CA LYS A 187 8.08 23.63 3.55
C LYS A 187 7.38 24.95 3.89
N ASN A 188 7.58 25.42 5.11
CA ASN A 188 7.16 26.77 5.52
C ASN A 188 7.88 27.83 4.67
N LYS A 189 7.24 28.99 4.50
CA LYS A 189 7.88 30.13 3.83
C LYS A 189 9.08 30.58 4.67
N PHE A 190 10.18 30.90 3.99
CA PHE A 190 11.45 31.24 4.65
C PHE A 190 11.38 32.53 5.51
N TRP A 191 10.36 33.36 5.31
CA TRP A 191 10.10 34.57 6.10
C TRP A 191 9.20 34.34 7.33
N VAL A 192 8.94 33.09 7.70
CA VAL A 192 8.13 32.69 8.86
C VAL A 192 8.98 31.89 9.84
N ASP A 193 8.81 32.15 11.14
CA ASP A 193 9.33 31.34 12.24
C ASP A 193 8.19 30.53 12.87
N THR A 194 8.45 29.23 13.10
CA THR A 194 7.49 28.28 13.70
C THR A 194 8.07 27.56 14.91
N SER A 195 9.24 27.97 15.40
CA SER A 195 9.95 27.38 16.54
C SER A 195 9.13 27.36 17.84
N THR A 196 8.27 28.36 18.02
CA THR A 196 7.36 28.49 19.17
C THR A 196 6.11 27.62 19.08
N GLY A 197 5.90 26.91 17.97
CA GLY A 197 4.65 26.19 17.69
C GLY A 197 3.54 27.08 17.11
N PHE A 198 3.79 28.37 16.92
CA PHE A 198 2.90 29.34 16.27
C PHE A 198 3.57 29.98 15.05
N VAL A 199 2.77 30.44 14.09
CA VAL A 199 3.23 31.08 12.85
C VAL A 199 3.60 32.53 13.15
N ARG A 200 4.89 32.80 13.39
CA ARG A 200 5.41 34.12 13.72
C ARG A 200 6.24 34.73 12.59
N PRO A 201 6.35 36.06 12.50
CA PRO A 201 7.29 36.74 11.62
C PRO A 201 8.73 36.29 11.91
N HIS A 202 9.48 35.88 10.89
CA HIS A 202 10.91 35.63 11.08
C HIS A 202 11.64 36.95 11.40
N PRO A 203 12.43 37.05 12.50
CA PRO A 203 13.02 38.32 12.95
C PRO A 203 13.81 39.07 11.88
N TYR A 204 14.57 38.34 11.05
CA TYR A 204 15.39 38.91 9.99
C TYR A 204 14.70 39.01 8.61
N TYR A 205 14.14 37.91 8.09
CA TYR A 205 13.60 37.88 6.72
C TYR A 205 12.23 38.54 6.57
N PHE A 206 11.38 38.56 7.60
CA PHE A 206 10.05 39.13 7.48
C PHE A 206 10.06 40.64 7.23
N PRO A 207 10.87 41.46 7.94
CA PRO A 207 11.00 42.88 7.62
C PRO A 207 11.44 43.14 6.18
N VAL A 208 12.43 42.39 5.69
CA VAL A 208 12.95 42.52 4.32
C VAL A 208 11.87 42.23 3.28
N VAL A 209 11.14 41.12 3.44
CA VAL A 209 10.05 40.75 2.52
C VAL A 209 8.91 41.76 2.57
N LYS A 210 8.59 42.29 3.75
CA LYS A 210 7.58 43.35 3.91
C LYS A 210 7.97 44.61 3.13
N GLU A 211 9.23 45.01 3.20
CA GLU A 211 9.77 46.15 2.46
C GLU A 211 9.71 45.93 0.94
N VAL A 212 10.14 44.76 0.46
CA VAL A 212 10.06 44.37 -0.96
C VAL A 212 8.60 44.42 -1.46
N ILE A 213 7.65 43.91 -0.69
CA ILE A 213 6.22 43.96 -1.05
C ILE A 213 5.72 45.41 -1.13
N VAL A 214 6.14 46.28 -0.22
CA VAL A 214 5.78 47.71 -0.25
C VAL A 214 6.34 48.37 -1.51
N MET A 215 7.62 48.15 -1.83
CA MET A 215 8.25 48.68 -3.05
C MET A 215 7.51 48.24 -4.31
N ILE A 216 7.14 46.95 -4.41
CA ILE A 216 6.36 46.43 -5.54
C ILE A 216 5.00 47.14 -5.64
N ARG A 217 4.31 47.35 -4.52
CA ARG A 217 3.02 48.08 -4.50
C ARG A 217 3.14 49.54 -4.90
N GLU A 218 4.29 50.16 -4.64
CA GLU A 218 4.64 51.51 -5.09
C GLU A 218 5.12 51.55 -6.55
N GLY A 219 5.10 50.42 -7.26
CA GLY A 219 5.55 50.32 -8.67
C GLY A 219 7.06 50.27 -8.84
N LYS A 220 7.84 50.21 -7.74
CA LYS A 220 9.29 50.07 -7.79
C LYS A 220 9.63 48.59 -7.99
N GLY A 221 10.09 48.23 -9.19
CA GLY A 221 10.48 46.86 -9.53
C GLY A 221 10.00 46.33 -10.89
N HIS A 222 9.16 47.08 -11.61
CA HIS A 222 8.95 46.81 -13.03
C HIS A 222 10.14 47.33 -13.82
N ILE A 223 10.84 46.44 -14.53
CA ILE A 223 11.69 46.87 -15.64
C ILE A 223 10.72 47.45 -16.67
N THR A 224 10.65 48.77 -16.75
CA THR A 224 9.98 49.47 -17.84
C THR A 224 10.84 49.23 -19.08
N THR A 225 10.45 48.24 -19.90
CA THR A 225 10.93 48.13 -21.29
C THR A 225 10.42 49.27 -22.12
#